data_AF-A0A8S0Z195-F1
#
_entry.id   AF-A0A8S0Z195-F1
#
_cell.length_a   1.000
_cell.length_b   1.000
_cell.length_c   1.000
_cell.angle_alpha   90.00
_cell.angle_beta   90.00
_cell.angle_gamma   90.00
#
_symmetry.space_group_name_H-M   'P 1'
#
loop_
_entity.id
_entity.type
_entity.pdbx_description
1 polymer ?
#
loop_
_entity_poly.entity_id
_entity_poly.type
_entity_poly.pdbx_seq_one_letter_code
_entity_poly.pdbx_strand_id
1 'polypeptide(L)'
;MWYLTSENDDRVIYIISQAEPVIIGRSIDNQVCHFAIPDDPSISRKHASLSVRNNTVILQDLGSRYGTFVNDSVDKAEVNVAIQLKEKDIIKFGKMNSVWKVNNLNLNTCTSTLKGENLQKLKLTLSKLGVLLKNEWDDSCYYLTMPVITLTIKVVLALVQGSHIVTTDFWENLLESVNKFSAIPDPQKFIPAVIESTLNKEVVSFSPDVQRKSIFKDKKFIFFSRRQYDMYKPVLCRSGASPLLLAECKMTVSMLCEENIVVIQFIASAATQETAAQRNQINEIVIQLKNRGKRVIADAEIGLAILYCSTEKYCNPSFSFTSEMVKQNPGVLSKTSKVLALESQEPTVDIKHEKENLKINETYASDDKNNLDTNEKLATKRKLKDSLEIHHQLMLKEWL
;
A
#
# COMPACT_ATOMS: atom_id res chain seq x y z
N MET A 1 -1.46 10.50 16.15
CA MET A 1 -2.53 10.65 17.15
C MET A 1 -1.94 10.40 18.53
N TRP A 2 -2.47 11.02 19.58
CA TRP A 2 -2.03 10.77 20.95
C TRP A 2 -3.11 10.01 21.71
N TYR A 3 -2.73 9.19 22.69
CA TYR A 3 -3.66 8.44 23.51
C TYR A 3 -3.10 8.14 24.90
N LEU A 4 -3.97 8.01 25.90
CA LEU A 4 -3.60 7.66 27.27
C LEU A 4 -4.19 6.30 27.65
N THR A 5 -3.40 5.51 28.38
CA THR A 5 -3.76 4.19 28.91
C THR A 5 -3.56 4.14 30.42
N SER A 6 -4.39 3.41 31.16
CA SER A 6 -4.17 3.15 32.59
C SER A 6 -3.81 1.68 32.83
N GLU A 7 -3.25 1.39 34.00
CA GLU A 7 -3.15 0.02 34.55
C GLU A 7 -4.39 -0.36 35.37
N ASN A 8 -5.23 0.62 35.74
CA ASN A 8 -6.43 0.45 36.57
C ASN A 8 -7.74 0.63 35.80
N ASP A 9 -7.68 0.87 34.49
CA ASP A 9 -8.82 1.13 33.61
C ASP A 9 -8.48 0.65 32.19
N ASP A 10 -9.27 -0.29 31.66
CA ASP A 10 -9.09 -0.88 30.32
C ASP A 10 -9.42 0.11 29.19
N ARG A 11 -10.01 1.27 29.52
CA ARG A 11 -10.39 2.30 28.55
C ARG A 11 -9.18 3.13 28.10
N VAL A 12 -9.27 3.66 26.89
CA VAL A 12 -8.23 4.46 26.25
C VAL A 12 -8.76 5.86 25.95
N ILE A 13 -8.08 6.90 26.46
CA ILE A 13 -8.45 8.30 26.18
C ILE A 13 -7.71 8.76 24.93
N TYR A 14 -8.44 9.00 23.85
CA TYR A 14 -7.86 9.42 22.56
C TYR A 14 -7.84 10.94 22.42
N ILE A 15 -6.72 11.51 21.95
CA ILE A 15 -6.55 12.95 21.73
C ILE A 15 -6.16 13.18 20.27
N ILE A 16 -7.11 13.76 19.53
CA ILE A 16 -7.05 13.95 18.08
C ILE A 16 -6.55 15.37 17.78
N SER A 17 -5.68 15.50 16.77
CA SER A 17 -5.24 16.82 16.30
C SER A 17 -6.40 17.54 15.60
N GLN A 18 -6.57 18.84 15.86
CA GLN A 18 -7.64 19.69 15.31
C GLN A 18 -9.07 19.35 15.80
N ALA A 19 -9.24 18.44 16.77
CA ALA A 19 -10.50 18.23 17.47
C ALA A 19 -10.66 19.17 18.68
N GLU A 20 -11.86 19.21 19.27
CA GLU A 20 -12.11 19.91 20.52
C GLU A 20 -11.32 19.28 21.70
N PRO A 21 -10.98 20.05 22.74
CA PRO A 21 -10.29 19.51 23.92
C PRO A 21 -11.09 18.40 24.60
N VAL A 22 -10.43 17.28 24.87
CA VAL A 22 -10.99 16.17 25.65
C VAL A 22 -11.02 16.58 27.11
N ILE A 23 -12.22 16.74 27.65
CA ILE A 23 -12.41 17.11 29.05
C ILE A 23 -12.53 15.83 29.89
N ILE A 24 -11.68 15.69 30.91
CA ILE A 24 -11.70 14.58 31.87
C ILE A 24 -12.39 15.05 33.15
N GLY A 25 -13.20 14.19 33.77
CA GLY A 25 -13.84 14.48 35.04
C GLY A 25 -14.57 13.29 35.65
N ARG A 26 -15.23 13.53 36.79
CA ARG A 26 -16.05 12.53 37.50
C ARG A 26 -17.52 12.54 37.07
N SER A 27 -17.94 13.52 36.26
CA SER A 27 -19.33 13.61 35.81
C SER A 27 -19.62 12.51 34.78
N ILE A 28 -20.77 11.83 34.88
CA ILE A 28 -21.27 10.96 33.81
C ILE A 28 -22.05 11.72 32.73
N ASP A 29 -22.23 13.04 32.92
CA ASP A 29 -22.83 13.93 31.92
C ASP A 29 -21.79 14.32 30.87
N ASN A 30 -21.98 13.83 29.64
CA ASN A 30 -21.11 14.10 28.50
C ASN A 30 -21.06 15.59 28.10
N GLN A 31 -22.02 16.43 28.55
CA GLN A 31 -21.95 17.89 28.38
C GLN A 31 -20.98 18.57 29.36
N VAL A 32 -20.59 17.88 30.44
CA VAL A 32 -19.68 18.39 31.48
C VAL A 32 -18.24 17.90 31.27
N CYS A 33 -18.07 16.62 30.91
CA CYS A 33 -16.79 16.05 30.52
C CYS A 33 -16.94 14.92 29.50
N HIS A 34 -16.00 14.84 28.55
CA HIS A 34 -15.99 13.85 27.47
C HIS A 34 -15.54 12.46 27.93
N PHE A 35 -14.71 12.38 28.98
CA PHE A 35 -14.27 11.13 29.58
C PHE A 35 -14.53 11.11 31.09
N ALA A 36 -15.37 10.17 31.52
CA ALA A 36 -15.84 10.04 32.89
C ALA A 36 -15.04 8.98 33.68
N ILE A 37 -14.55 9.36 34.86
CA ILE A 37 -13.92 8.48 35.86
C ILE A 37 -14.77 8.60 37.15
N PRO A 38 -15.94 7.95 37.22
CA PRO A 38 -16.92 8.19 38.29
C PRO A 38 -16.47 7.64 39.64
N ASP A 39 -15.69 6.55 39.64
CA ASP A 39 -15.32 5.78 40.83
C ASP A 39 -14.22 6.44 41.69
N ASP A 40 -13.57 7.50 41.18
CA ASP A 40 -12.60 8.28 41.94
C ASP A 40 -13.26 9.56 42.52
N PRO A 41 -13.66 9.57 43.81
CA PRO A 41 -14.26 10.74 44.44
C PRO A 41 -13.30 11.93 44.56
N SER A 42 -11.98 11.73 44.41
CA SER A 42 -10.97 12.80 44.39
C SER A 42 -10.87 13.51 43.03
N ILE A 43 -11.57 13.04 42.00
CA ILE A 43 -11.68 13.72 40.72
C ILE A 43 -12.85 14.73 40.75
N SER A 44 -12.59 15.97 40.35
CA SER A 44 -13.64 16.98 40.15
C SER A 44 -14.59 16.61 38.99
N ARG A 45 -15.85 17.06 39.04
CA ARG A 45 -16.85 16.82 37.97
C ARG A 45 -16.35 17.22 36.57
N LYS A 46 -15.61 18.32 36.50
CA LYS A 46 -14.77 18.77 35.37
C LYS A 46 -13.39 19.01 35.99
N HIS A 47 -12.38 18.25 35.55
CA HIS A 47 -11.08 18.13 36.25
C HIS A 47 -9.94 18.73 35.45
N ALA A 48 -9.74 18.25 34.22
CA ALA A 48 -8.65 18.63 33.34
C ALA A 48 -9.11 18.65 31.88
N SER A 49 -8.40 19.38 31.03
CA SER A 49 -8.52 19.28 29.57
C SER A 49 -7.23 18.75 28.95
N LEU A 50 -7.39 17.97 27.88
CA LEU A 50 -6.33 17.50 27.01
C LEU A 50 -6.61 17.98 25.58
N SER A 51 -5.62 18.57 24.93
CA SER A 51 -5.71 18.99 23.52
C SER A 51 -4.39 18.74 22.80
N VAL A 52 -4.39 18.77 21.47
CA VAL A 52 -3.15 18.69 20.68
C VAL A 52 -2.88 20.04 20.00
N ARG A 53 -1.69 20.60 20.23
CA ARG A 53 -1.24 21.86 19.64
C ARG A 53 0.18 21.67 19.13
N ASN A 54 0.44 22.04 17.87
CA ASN A 54 1.73 21.85 17.19
C ASN A 54 2.28 20.41 17.31
N ASN A 55 1.40 19.41 17.15
CA ASN A 55 1.67 17.97 17.29
C ASN A 55 2.07 17.48 18.70
N THR A 56 2.01 18.34 19.73
CA THR A 56 2.28 18.03 21.14
C THR A 56 0.98 18.00 21.93
N VAL A 57 0.86 17.14 22.95
CA VAL A 57 -0.29 17.15 23.87
C VAL A 57 -0.13 18.28 24.89
N ILE A 58 -1.20 19.03 25.09
CA ILE A 58 -1.33 20.07 26.11
C ILE A 58 -2.34 19.59 27.16
N LEU A 59 -1.89 19.56 28.42
CA LEU A 59 -2.71 19.34 29.61
C LEU A 59 -2.98 20.68 30.30
N GLN A 60 -4.20 20.89 30.80
CA GLN A 60 -4.53 21.97 31.73
C GLN A 60 -5.41 21.44 32.86
N ASP A 61 -5.09 21.78 34.12
CA ASP A 61 -6.00 21.57 35.24
C ASP A 61 -7.08 22.66 35.23
N LEU A 62 -8.36 22.29 35.41
CA LEU A 62 -9.52 23.18 35.28
C LEU A 62 -10.02 23.70 36.65
N GLY A 63 -9.15 23.80 37.64
CA GLY A 63 -9.50 24.18 39.01
C GLY A 63 -9.96 22.97 39.84
N SER A 64 -9.27 21.84 39.69
CA SER A 64 -9.62 20.61 40.39
C SER A 64 -9.34 20.72 41.90
N ARG A 65 -10.18 20.08 42.73
CA ARG A 65 -10.05 20.20 44.20
C ARG A 65 -8.75 19.59 44.72
N TYR A 66 -8.32 18.49 44.13
CA TYR A 66 -7.17 17.71 44.59
C TYR A 66 -5.92 17.92 43.73
N GLY A 67 -6.03 18.53 42.56
CA GLY A 67 -4.93 18.77 41.62
C GLY A 67 -4.78 17.64 40.60
N THR A 68 -4.18 18.01 39.46
CA THR A 68 -3.56 17.08 38.51
C THR A 68 -2.04 17.08 38.74
N PHE A 69 -1.39 15.95 38.60
CA PHE A 69 0.07 15.77 38.74
C PHE A 69 0.66 15.16 37.47
N VAL A 70 1.90 15.50 37.14
CA VAL A 70 2.62 14.96 35.96
C VAL A 70 3.95 14.38 36.42
N ASN A 71 4.22 13.13 36.00
CA ASN A 71 5.32 12.29 36.46
C ASN A 71 5.36 12.25 38.01
N ASP A 72 6.54 12.10 38.60
CA ASP A 72 6.73 12.07 40.06
C ASP A 72 6.71 13.47 40.71
N SER A 73 6.06 14.46 40.08
CA SER A 73 5.94 15.81 40.63
C SER A 73 5.12 15.81 41.91
N VAL A 74 5.70 16.34 43.00
CA VAL A 74 4.99 16.62 44.25
C VAL A 74 4.07 17.83 44.10
N ASP A 75 4.48 18.79 43.25
CA ASP A 75 3.71 19.98 42.96
C ASP A 75 2.57 19.68 41.98
N LYS A 76 1.41 20.29 42.26
CA LYS A 76 0.23 20.24 41.39
C LYS A 76 0.47 21.06 40.13
N ALA A 77 -0.12 20.62 39.02
CA ALA A 77 -0.32 21.45 37.84
C ALA A 77 -1.01 22.76 38.22
N GLU A 78 -0.47 23.89 37.77
CA GLU A 78 -1.08 25.20 37.97
C GLU A 78 -2.41 25.31 37.22
N VAL A 79 -3.41 25.91 37.87
CA VAL A 79 -4.77 25.99 37.35
C VAL A 79 -4.83 26.83 36.07
N ASN A 80 -5.43 26.27 35.03
CA ASN A 80 -5.53 26.80 33.66
C ASN A 80 -4.20 27.01 32.92
N VAL A 81 -3.06 26.58 33.48
CA VAL A 81 -1.74 26.69 32.81
C VAL A 81 -1.50 25.50 31.89
N ALA A 82 -0.97 25.79 30.70
CA ALA A 82 -0.74 24.80 29.64
C ALA A 82 0.58 24.04 29.85
N ILE A 83 0.49 22.77 30.23
CA ILE A 83 1.63 21.85 30.37
C ILE A 83 1.79 21.05 29.08
N GLN A 84 2.97 21.11 28.47
CA GLN A 84 3.32 20.27 27.32
C GLN A 84 3.75 18.88 27.79
N LEU A 85 3.06 17.85 27.30
CA LEU A 85 3.34 16.45 27.60
C LEU A 85 4.11 15.77 26.47
N LYS A 86 4.96 14.82 26.83
CA LYS A 86 5.77 13.99 25.96
C LYS A 86 5.28 12.54 25.98
N GLU A 87 5.76 11.75 25.03
CA GLU A 87 5.53 10.31 25.05
C GLU A 87 6.17 9.69 26.30
N LYS A 88 5.43 8.77 26.94
CA LYS A 88 5.75 8.08 28.20
C LYS A 88 5.66 8.91 29.48
N ASP A 89 5.27 10.19 29.40
CA ASP A 89 4.87 10.93 30.60
C ASP A 89 3.68 10.23 31.28
N ILE A 90 3.64 10.33 32.61
CA ILE A 90 2.58 9.80 33.46
C ILE A 90 1.75 10.99 33.97
N ILE A 91 0.43 10.89 33.95
CA ILE A 91 -0.49 11.88 34.51
C ILE A 91 -1.29 11.22 35.61
N LYS A 92 -1.44 11.89 36.74
CA LYS A 92 -2.32 11.47 37.82
C LYS A 92 -3.40 12.52 38.05
N PHE A 93 -4.67 12.12 37.89
CA PHE A 93 -5.82 12.97 38.17
C PHE A 93 -6.29 12.76 39.61
N GLY A 94 -6.36 13.83 40.41
CA GLY A 94 -6.75 13.73 41.81
C GLY A 94 -5.70 13.02 42.67
N LYS A 95 -6.17 12.38 43.75
CA LYS A 95 -5.31 11.82 44.81
C LYS A 95 -5.21 10.29 44.79
N MET A 96 -6.20 9.59 44.23
CA MET A 96 -6.29 8.12 44.29
C MET A 96 -5.52 7.46 43.13
N ASN A 97 -6.07 6.42 42.49
CA ASN A 97 -5.34 5.53 41.59
C ASN A 97 -5.54 5.82 40.09
N SER A 98 -6.13 6.98 39.75
CA SER A 98 -6.31 7.44 38.37
C SER A 98 -4.99 7.92 37.76
N VAL A 99 -4.16 6.95 37.37
CA VAL A 99 -2.83 7.14 36.78
C VAL A 99 -2.88 6.71 35.31
N TRP A 100 -2.41 7.59 34.42
CA TRP A 100 -2.56 7.49 32.98
C TRP A 100 -1.24 7.76 32.28
N LYS A 101 -0.79 6.84 31.43
CA LYS A 101 0.45 6.96 30.66
C LYS A 101 0.16 7.54 29.27
N VAL A 102 0.90 8.57 28.88
CA VAL A 102 0.81 9.22 27.57
C VAL A 102 1.56 8.40 26.53
N ASN A 103 0.91 8.09 25.41
CA ASN A 103 1.50 7.35 24.29
C ASN A 103 1.21 8.06 22.96
N ASN A 104 2.10 7.87 21.98
CA ASN A 104 1.93 8.35 20.62
C ASN A 104 1.63 7.19 19.67
N LEU A 105 0.75 7.41 18.69
CA LEU A 105 0.45 6.47 17.62
C LEU A 105 0.70 7.14 16.26
N ASN A 106 1.72 6.68 15.55
CA ASN A 106 1.91 7.03 14.15
C ASN A 106 0.88 6.27 13.29
N LEU A 107 -0.03 7.02 12.69
CA LEU A 107 -1.12 6.51 11.85
C LEU A 107 -0.96 6.91 10.37
N ASN A 108 0.16 7.54 9.99
CA ASN A 108 0.36 8.00 8.61
C ASN A 108 0.22 6.82 7.64
N THR A 109 -0.71 6.95 6.68
CA THR A 109 -1.04 5.89 5.74
C THR A 109 -0.91 6.36 4.29
N CYS A 110 -0.48 5.45 3.42
CA CYS A 110 -0.73 5.54 1.99
C CYS A 110 -1.89 4.63 1.60
N THR A 111 -2.37 4.78 0.36
CA THR A 111 -3.21 3.78 -0.30
C THR A 111 -2.47 3.09 -1.45
N SER A 112 -2.81 1.82 -1.68
CA SER A 112 -2.48 1.11 -2.92
C SER A 112 -3.74 0.48 -3.49
N THR A 113 -3.90 0.50 -4.82
CA THR A 113 -5.05 -0.03 -5.59
C THR A 113 -6.46 0.50 -5.24
N LEU A 114 -6.62 1.29 -4.18
CA LEU A 114 -7.89 1.85 -3.72
C LEU A 114 -8.34 3.05 -4.58
N LYS A 115 -9.58 3.03 -5.08
CA LYS A 115 -10.19 4.06 -5.94
C LYS A 115 -11.68 4.24 -5.62
N GLY A 116 -12.31 5.26 -6.23
CA GLY A 116 -13.76 5.46 -6.16
C GLY A 116 -14.27 5.77 -4.74
N GLU A 117 -15.47 5.29 -4.44
CA GLU A 117 -16.19 5.52 -3.18
C GLU A 117 -15.40 5.08 -1.96
N ASN A 118 -14.73 3.91 -2.01
CA ASN A 118 -13.92 3.40 -0.90
C ASN A 118 -12.78 4.36 -0.51
N LEU A 119 -12.19 5.05 -1.49
CA LEU A 119 -11.16 6.06 -1.21
C LEU A 119 -11.75 7.31 -0.54
N GLN A 120 -12.98 7.70 -0.87
CA GLN A 120 -13.66 8.84 -0.24
C GLN A 120 -14.13 8.48 1.18
N LYS A 121 -14.71 7.28 1.38
CA LYS A 121 -15.07 6.75 2.70
C LYS A 121 -13.85 6.69 3.63
N LEU A 122 -12.71 6.22 3.11
CA LEU A 122 -11.44 6.23 3.85
C LEU A 122 -11.01 7.66 4.20
N LYS A 123 -10.98 8.60 3.25
CA LYS A 123 -10.61 10.01 3.51
C LYS A 123 -11.47 10.65 4.61
N LEU A 124 -12.79 10.41 4.60
CA LEU A 124 -13.72 10.89 5.61
C LEU A 124 -13.52 10.23 6.99
N THR A 125 -13.01 9.00 7.03
CA THR A 125 -12.69 8.29 8.27
C THR A 125 -11.37 8.79 8.85
N LEU A 126 -10.35 8.95 8.00
CA LEU A 126 -9.04 9.47 8.36
C LEU A 126 -9.10 10.94 8.84
N SER A 127 -9.94 11.79 8.23
CA SER A 127 -10.11 13.17 8.68
C SER A 127 -10.70 13.26 10.09
N LYS A 128 -11.70 12.44 10.42
CA LYS A 128 -12.25 12.32 11.79
C LYS A 128 -11.21 11.85 12.82
N LEU A 129 -10.29 10.99 12.41
CA LEU A 129 -9.18 10.50 13.23
C LEU A 129 -7.97 11.47 13.29
N GLY A 130 -8.01 12.59 12.56
CA GLY A 130 -6.85 13.51 12.43
C GLY A 130 -5.63 12.86 11.78
N VAL A 131 -5.83 11.90 10.87
CA VAL A 131 -4.77 11.11 10.22
C VAL A 131 -4.45 11.64 8.83
N LEU A 132 -3.16 11.77 8.53
CA LEU A 132 -2.69 12.19 7.21
C LEU A 132 -2.66 11.00 6.22
N LEU A 133 -3.47 11.11 5.17
CA LEU A 133 -3.35 10.28 3.97
C LEU A 133 -2.29 10.86 3.03
N LYS A 134 -1.23 10.10 2.75
CA LYS A 134 -0.15 10.49 1.84
C LYS A 134 -0.34 9.87 0.46
N ASN A 135 -0.18 10.67 -0.59
CA ASN A 135 -0.26 10.20 -1.98
C ASN A 135 0.91 9.27 -2.31
N GLU A 136 2.13 9.70 -2.01
CA GLU A 136 3.36 8.92 -2.20
C GLU A 136 3.90 8.34 -0.90
N TRP A 137 4.67 7.26 -1.03
CA TRP A 137 5.24 6.52 0.09
C TRP A 137 6.57 7.14 0.54
N ASP A 138 6.73 7.35 1.85
CA ASP A 138 7.98 7.79 2.46
C ASP A 138 8.19 7.17 3.85
N ASP A 139 9.32 7.50 4.49
CA ASP A 139 9.74 6.92 5.78
C ASP A 139 8.80 7.28 6.96
N SER A 140 7.88 8.23 6.79
CA SER A 140 6.88 8.53 7.82
C SER A 140 5.64 7.62 7.76
N CYS A 141 5.43 6.87 6.66
CA CYS A 141 4.29 5.99 6.46
C CYS A 141 4.39 4.70 7.28
N TYR A 142 3.47 4.52 8.23
CA TYR A 142 3.40 3.35 9.10
C TYR A 142 2.35 2.31 8.64
N TYR A 143 1.38 2.74 7.82
CA TYR A 143 0.34 1.89 7.25
C TYR A 143 0.27 1.97 5.72
N LEU A 144 -0.09 0.86 5.09
CA LEU A 144 -0.54 0.80 3.71
C LEU A 144 -1.98 0.26 3.67
N THR A 145 -2.91 1.08 3.22
CA THR A 145 -4.32 0.69 3.12
C THR A 145 -4.65 0.20 1.72
N MET A 146 -5.14 -1.04 1.58
CA MET A 146 -5.58 -1.62 0.32
C MET A 146 -6.68 -2.68 0.51
N PRO A 147 -7.56 -2.92 -0.47
CA PRO A 147 -8.69 -3.84 -0.30
C PRO A 147 -8.30 -5.33 -0.44
N VAL A 148 -7.28 -5.61 -1.26
CA VAL A 148 -6.78 -6.95 -1.60
C VAL A 148 -5.27 -6.84 -1.77
N ILE A 149 -4.49 -7.79 -1.26
CA ILE A 149 -3.04 -7.78 -1.44
C ILE A 149 -2.70 -8.11 -2.90
N THR A 150 -1.93 -7.20 -3.51
CA THR A 150 -1.26 -7.38 -4.80
C THR A 150 0.17 -6.86 -4.69
N LEU A 151 1.15 -7.55 -5.29
CA LEU A 151 2.59 -7.27 -5.09
C LEU A 151 3.08 -6.00 -5.84
N THR A 152 2.52 -4.85 -5.47
CA THR A 152 2.86 -3.52 -6.00
C THR A 152 4.11 -2.94 -5.32
N ILE A 153 4.77 -1.97 -5.96
CA ILE A 153 5.95 -1.29 -5.40
C ILE A 153 5.69 -0.68 -4.00
N LYS A 154 4.48 -0.17 -3.75
CA LYS A 154 4.08 0.34 -2.42
C LYS A 154 3.98 -0.76 -1.36
N VAL A 155 3.52 -1.97 -1.73
CA VAL A 155 3.55 -3.16 -0.86
C VAL A 155 4.98 -3.54 -0.54
N VAL A 156 5.85 -3.62 -1.56
CA VAL A 156 7.27 -3.96 -1.34
C VAL A 156 7.96 -2.94 -0.42
N LEU A 157 7.70 -1.65 -0.59
CA LEU A 157 8.19 -0.59 0.31
C LEU A 157 7.70 -0.74 1.75
N ALA A 158 6.40 -1.04 1.94
CA ALA A 158 5.83 -1.29 3.26
C ALA A 158 6.47 -2.51 3.94
N LEU A 159 6.66 -3.62 3.21
CA LEU A 159 7.27 -4.85 3.72
C LEU A 159 8.72 -4.62 4.17
N VAL A 160 9.54 -3.89 3.40
CA VAL A 160 10.93 -3.57 3.81
C VAL A 160 10.96 -2.65 5.02
N GLN A 161 10.07 -1.65 5.08
CA GLN A 161 10.05 -0.70 6.20
C GLN A 161 9.56 -1.34 7.51
N GLY A 162 8.87 -2.48 7.44
CA GLY A 162 8.17 -3.09 8.57
C GLY A 162 6.85 -2.37 8.90
N SER A 163 6.24 -1.75 7.89
CA SER A 163 4.94 -1.08 8.01
C SER A 163 3.80 -2.09 7.89
N HIS A 164 2.63 -1.77 8.47
CA HIS A 164 1.46 -2.66 8.45
C HIS A 164 0.65 -2.51 7.17
N ILE A 165 0.13 -3.61 6.63
CA ILE A 165 -0.78 -3.60 5.48
C ILE A 165 -2.17 -3.97 5.98
N VAL A 166 -3.16 -3.09 5.78
CA VAL A 166 -4.51 -3.19 6.37
C VAL A 166 -5.62 -2.91 5.36
N THR A 167 -6.81 -3.46 5.61
CA THR A 167 -8.04 -3.09 4.89
C THR A 167 -8.58 -1.72 5.34
N THR A 168 -9.63 -1.23 4.67
CA THR A 168 -10.38 -0.05 5.13
C THR A 168 -11.02 -0.24 6.50
N ASP A 169 -11.37 -1.48 6.84
CA ASP A 169 -12.16 -1.83 8.03
C ASP A 169 -11.38 -1.59 9.33
N PHE A 170 -10.04 -1.66 9.28
CA PHE A 170 -9.16 -1.27 10.39
C PHE A 170 -9.43 0.17 10.85
N TRP A 171 -9.59 1.10 9.91
CA TRP A 171 -9.83 2.52 10.20
C TRP A 171 -11.23 2.78 10.75
N GLU A 172 -12.21 1.99 10.30
CA GLU A 172 -13.58 2.05 10.79
C GLU A 172 -13.67 1.52 12.23
N ASN A 173 -13.00 0.39 12.52
CA ASN A 173 -12.85 -0.16 13.87
C ASN A 173 -12.04 0.76 14.80
N LEU A 174 -11.02 1.45 14.27
CA LEU A 174 -10.24 2.43 15.04
C LEU A 174 -11.09 3.66 15.38
N LEU A 175 -11.91 4.16 14.45
CA LEU A 175 -12.85 5.25 14.70
C LEU A 175 -13.94 4.85 15.71
N GLU A 176 -14.44 3.62 15.62
CA GLU A 176 -15.35 3.07 16.64
C GLU A 176 -14.69 2.98 18.02
N SER A 177 -13.43 2.54 18.08
CA SER A 177 -12.66 2.43 19.32
C SER A 177 -12.39 3.79 19.95
N VAL A 178 -12.11 4.81 19.13
CA VAL A 178 -12.00 6.21 19.53
C VAL A 178 -13.30 6.71 20.16
N ASN A 179 -14.45 6.45 19.54
CA ASN A 179 -15.75 6.90 20.05
C ASN A 179 -16.20 6.15 21.32
N LYS A 180 -15.76 4.89 21.50
CA LYS A 180 -16.10 4.05 22.67
C LYS A 180 -15.06 4.08 23.79
N PHE A 181 -13.94 4.79 23.59
CA PHE A 181 -12.76 4.74 24.46
C PHE A 181 -12.24 3.31 24.71
N SER A 182 -12.31 2.41 23.72
CA SER A 182 -11.82 1.03 23.84
C SER A 182 -10.38 0.90 23.34
N ALA A 183 -9.75 -0.26 23.62
CA ALA A 183 -8.41 -0.59 23.16
C ALA A 183 -8.24 -0.43 21.63
N ILE A 184 -7.01 -0.10 21.22
CA ILE A 184 -6.64 0.07 19.80
C ILE A 184 -6.78 -1.30 19.08
N PRO A 185 -7.44 -1.37 17.90
CA PRO A 185 -7.52 -2.60 17.14
C PRO A 185 -6.14 -3.09 16.69
N ASP A 186 -5.92 -4.40 16.79
CA ASP A 186 -4.70 -5.06 16.33
C ASP A 186 -4.64 -5.09 14.79
N PRO A 187 -3.65 -4.44 14.14
CA PRO A 187 -3.52 -4.41 12.68
C PRO A 187 -3.42 -5.80 12.03
N GLN A 188 -2.90 -6.81 12.73
CA GLN A 188 -2.72 -8.16 12.16
C GLN A 188 -4.05 -8.83 11.82
N LYS A 189 -5.15 -8.45 12.50
CA LYS A 189 -6.50 -8.96 12.25
C LYS A 189 -7.15 -8.38 10.98
N PHE A 190 -6.56 -7.34 10.39
CA PHE A 190 -7.07 -6.61 9.24
C PHE A 190 -6.17 -6.72 8.01
N ILE A 191 -5.27 -7.71 7.96
CA ILE A 191 -4.44 -7.98 6.78
C ILE A 191 -5.35 -8.34 5.60
N PRO A 192 -5.27 -7.65 4.44
CA PRO A 192 -6.16 -7.93 3.31
C PRO A 192 -5.93 -9.31 2.70
N ALA A 193 -6.97 -9.87 2.06
CA ALA A 193 -6.87 -11.18 1.45
C ALA A 193 -5.83 -11.22 0.29
N VAL A 194 -5.08 -12.31 0.19
CA VAL A 194 -4.17 -12.59 -0.94
C VAL A 194 -4.95 -13.36 -2.01
N ILE A 195 -5.14 -12.74 -3.18
CA ILE A 195 -5.82 -13.39 -4.33
C ILE A 195 -4.83 -14.02 -5.32
N GLU A 196 -3.56 -13.60 -5.33
CA GLU A 196 -2.53 -14.15 -6.21
C GLU A 196 -2.31 -15.66 -5.96
N SER A 197 -2.64 -16.48 -6.97
CA SER A 197 -2.53 -17.95 -6.94
C SER A 197 -1.10 -18.46 -7.15
N THR A 198 -0.19 -17.58 -7.56
CA THR A 198 1.24 -17.84 -7.75
C THR A 198 2.06 -17.77 -6.45
N LEU A 199 1.46 -17.30 -5.35
CA LEU A 199 2.11 -17.19 -4.04
C LEU A 199 1.72 -18.38 -3.14
N ASN A 200 2.73 -19.02 -2.52
CA ASN A 200 2.45 -20.02 -1.49
C ASN A 200 2.07 -19.32 -0.18
N LYS A 201 0.76 -19.27 0.09
CA LYS A 201 0.15 -18.58 1.25
C LYS A 201 0.56 -19.17 2.61
N GLU A 202 1.13 -20.38 2.65
CA GLU A 202 1.64 -21.01 3.88
C GLU A 202 3.07 -20.54 4.23
N VAL A 203 3.81 -20.02 3.25
CA VAL A 203 5.22 -19.62 3.39
C VAL A 203 5.39 -18.10 3.41
N VAL A 204 4.56 -17.35 2.67
CA VAL A 204 4.65 -15.88 2.62
C VAL A 204 3.91 -15.22 3.79
N SER A 205 4.59 -14.32 4.49
CA SER A 205 3.95 -13.44 5.47
C SER A 205 3.90 -12.00 4.96
N PHE A 206 2.76 -11.32 5.17
CA PHE A 206 2.62 -9.88 4.96
C PHE A 206 2.68 -9.08 6.27
N SER A 207 3.00 -9.73 7.40
CA SER A 207 3.31 -9.03 8.66
C SER A 207 4.63 -8.24 8.54
N PRO A 208 4.85 -7.23 9.39
CA PRO A 208 6.16 -6.63 9.59
C PRO A 208 7.23 -7.69 9.89
N ASP A 209 8.41 -7.53 9.29
CA ASP A 209 9.60 -8.32 9.57
C ASP A 209 10.84 -7.42 9.46
N VAL A 210 11.70 -7.45 10.48
CA VAL A 210 12.91 -6.62 10.56
C VAL A 210 14.01 -7.15 9.63
N GLN A 211 14.05 -8.47 9.36
CA GLN A 211 15.10 -9.10 8.54
C GLN A 211 15.13 -8.55 7.10
N ARG A 212 13.98 -8.12 6.59
CA ARG A 212 13.80 -7.50 5.26
C ARG A 212 14.61 -6.21 5.06
N LYS A 213 15.02 -5.53 6.13
CA LYS A 213 15.89 -4.34 6.07
C LYS A 213 17.34 -4.67 5.72
N SER A 214 17.73 -5.93 5.84
CA SER A 214 19.10 -6.42 5.62
C SER A 214 19.20 -7.52 4.57
N ILE A 215 18.10 -7.90 3.92
CA ILE A 215 18.06 -9.02 2.94
C ILE A 215 19.07 -8.88 1.80
N PHE A 216 19.34 -7.65 1.33
CA PHE A 216 20.28 -7.39 0.25
C PHE A 216 21.55 -6.67 0.73
N LYS A 217 21.90 -6.82 2.01
CA LYS A 217 23.14 -6.27 2.56
C LYS A 217 24.34 -6.68 1.70
N ASP A 218 25.21 -5.70 1.45
CA ASP A 218 26.45 -5.83 0.66
C ASP A 218 26.25 -6.20 -0.84
N LYS A 219 24.99 -6.31 -1.32
CA LYS A 219 24.68 -6.55 -2.74
C LYS A 219 24.51 -5.24 -3.52
N LYS A 220 25.00 -5.24 -4.77
CA LYS A 220 24.87 -4.14 -5.74
C LYS A 220 23.87 -4.52 -6.82
N PHE A 221 22.91 -3.65 -7.08
CA PHE A 221 21.86 -3.87 -8.09
C PHE A 221 22.10 -2.95 -9.28
N ILE A 222 22.38 -3.54 -10.45
CA ILE A 222 22.74 -2.81 -11.67
C ILE A 222 21.53 -2.73 -12.59
N PHE A 223 21.14 -1.51 -12.94
CA PHE A 223 20.03 -1.23 -13.85
C PHE A 223 20.53 -0.71 -15.19
N PHE A 224 19.89 -1.14 -16.28
CA PHE A 224 20.06 -0.53 -17.60
C PHE A 224 19.15 0.70 -17.77
N SER A 225 17.88 0.59 -17.35
CA SER A 225 16.90 1.68 -17.48
C SER A 225 16.88 2.60 -16.27
N ARG A 226 16.98 3.92 -16.50
CA ARG A 226 16.80 4.95 -15.47
C ARG A 226 15.43 4.87 -14.79
N ARG A 227 14.38 4.50 -15.53
CA ARG A 227 13.02 4.35 -15.00
C ARG A 227 12.91 3.20 -13.98
N GLN A 228 13.51 2.04 -14.27
CA GLN A 228 13.54 0.91 -13.32
C GLN A 228 14.40 1.26 -12.10
N TYR A 229 15.55 1.93 -12.33
CA TYR A 229 16.41 2.43 -11.26
C TYR A 229 15.67 3.36 -10.30
N ASP A 230 15.05 4.45 -10.77
CA ASP A 230 14.38 5.42 -9.89
C ASP A 230 13.16 4.80 -9.17
N MET A 231 12.48 3.81 -9.77
CA MET A 231 11.35 3.10 -9.15
C MET A 231 11.77 2.14 -8.02
N TYR A 232 12.86 1.39 -8.19
CA TYR A 232 13.32 0.39 -7.21
C TYR A 232 14.41 0.90 -6.24
N LYS A 233 15.07 2.02 -6.55
CA LYS A 233 16.07 2.64 -5.66
C LYS A 233 15.59 2.82 -4.22
N PRO A 234 14.37 3.33 -3.93
CA PRO A 234 13.90 3.48 -2.56
C PRO A 234 13.74 2.13 -1.82
N VAL A 235 13.31 1.08 -2.52
CA VAL A 235 13.22 -0.29 -1.98
C VAL A 235 14.61 -0.82 -1.63
N LEU A 236 15.55 -0.72 -2.58
CA LEU A 236 16.88 -1.30 -2.48
C LEU A 236 17.73 -0.63 -1.39
N CYS A 237 17.72 0.71 -1.32
CA CYS A 237 18.41 1.43 -0.25
C CYS A 237 17.90 1.03 1.15
N ARG A 238 16.59 0.79 1.31
CA ARG A 238 15.97 0.42 2.59
C ARG A 238 16.17 -1.06 2.98
N SER A 239 16.59 -1.90 2.03
CA SER A 239 16.86 -3.34 2.21
C SER A 239 18.36 -3.67 2.26
N GLY A 240 19.22 -2.65 2.36
CA GLY A 240 20.67 -2.77 2.51
C GLY A 240 21.46 -2.88 1.20
N ALA A 241 20.79 -2.78 0.05
CA ALA A 241 21.42 -2.84 -1.26
C ALA A 241 21.95 -1.48 -1.76
N SER A 242 22.93 -1.55 -2.65
CA SER A 242 23.44 -0.40 -3.42
C SER A 242 22.91 -0.42 -4.86
N PRO A 243 21.83 0.32 -5.20
CA PRO A 243 21.36 0.46 -6.57
C PRO A 243 22.28 1.38 -7.39
N LEU A 244 22.66 0.96 -8.59
CA LEU A 244 23.53 1.68 -9.53
C LEU A 244 22.94 1.65 -10.95
N LEU A 245 23.13 2.73 -11.71
CA LEU A 245 22.81 2.77 -13.14
C LEU A 245 24.05 2.45 -13.96
N LEU A 246 23.97 1.53 -14.92
CA LEU A 246 25.15 1.06 -15.67
C LEU A 246 25.90 2.20 -16.39
N ALA A 247 25.16 3.19 -16.90
CA ALA A 247 25.71 4.37 -17.57
C ALA A 247 26.58 5.24 -16.65
N GLU A 248 26.35 5.22 -15.34
CA GLU A 248 27.04 6.05 -14.35
C GLU A 248 28.29 5.34 -13.79
N CYS A 249 28.24 4.01 -13.61
CA CYS A 249 29.30 3.26 -12.92
C CYS A 249 30.44 2.72 -13.79
N LYS A 250 30.39 2.87 -15.13
CA LYS A 250 31.45 2.47 -16.09
C LYS A 250 32.05 1.07 -15.84
N MET A 251 31.21 0.11 -15.45
CA MET A 251 31.67 -1.22 -15.05
C MET A 251 32.04 -2.11 -16.24
N THR A 252 33.07 -2.93 -16.07
CA THR A 252 33.43 -3.96 -17.06
C THR A 252 32.56 -5.21 -16.89
N VAL A 253 32.43 -6.02 -17.95
CA VAL A 253 31.69 -7.30 -17.90
C VAL A 253 32.23 -8.24 -16.81
N SER A 254 33.55 -8.24 -16.55
CA SER A 254 34.13 -9.04 -15.47
C SER A 254 33.66 -8.60 -14.08
N MET A 255 33.52 -7.28 -13.84
CA MET A 255 32.94 -6.78 -12.58
C MET A 255 31.47 -7.16 -12.47
N LEU A 256 30.70 -7.11 -13.57
CA LEU A 256 29.29 -7.54 -13.58
C LEU A 256 29.06 -9.03 -13.27
N CYS A 257 30.13 -9.84 -13.19
CA CYS A 257 30.06 -11.27 -12.87
C CYS A 257 30.35 -11.59 -11.38
N GLU A 258 30.74 -10.61 -10.56
CA GLU A 258 31.00 -10.81 -9.12
C GLU A 258 29.74 -11.31 -8.39
N GLU A 259 29.91 -12.11 -7.33
CA GLU A 259 28.79 -12.76 -6.62
C GLU A 259 27.85 -11.78 -5.91
N ASN A 260 28.35 -10.60 -5.57
CA ASN A 260 27.58 -9.54 -4.92
C ASN A 260 26.85 -8.62 -5.91
N ILE A 261 26.95 -8.87 -7.23
CA ILE A 261 26.32 -8.05 -8.26
C ILE A 261 25.11 -8.75 -8.86
N VAL A 262 23.98 -8.03 -8.85
CA VAL A 262 22.69 -8.45 -9.38
C VAL A 262 22.32 -7.55 -10.55
N VAL A 263 22.31 -8.09 -11.78
CA VAL A 263 21.97 -7.34 -12.99
C VAL A 263 20.48 -7.48 -13.28
N ILE A 264 19.74 -6.38 -13.27
CA ILE A 264 18.31 -6.36 -13.55
C ILE A 264 18.05 -6.39 -15.05
N GLN A 265 17.10 -7.22 -15.47
CA GLN A 265 16.67 -7.36 -16.85
C GLN A 265 16.08 -6.05 -17.37
N PHE A 266 16.61 -5.60 -18.51
CA PHE A 266 16.03 -4.48 -19.24
C PHE A 266 14.67 -4.87 -19.85
N ILE A 267 13.65 -4.05 -19.59
CA ILE A 267 12.31 -4.19 -20.17
C ILE A 267 12.07 -3.00 -21.09
N ALA A 268 12.10 -3.25 -22.41
CA ALA A 268 11.76 -2.25 -23.41
C ALA A 268 10.27 -1.88 -23.29
N SER A 269 9.97 -0.58 -23.19
CA SER A 269 8.60 -0.04 -23.17
C SER A 269 8.38 0.90 -24.35
N ALA A 270 7.16 1.04 -24.83
CA ALA A 270 6.83 1.97 -25.92
C ALA A 270 7.22 3.45 -25.62
N ALA A 271 7.37 3.81 -24.35
CA ALA A 271 7.83 5.12 -23.90
C ALA A 271 9.37 5.26 -23.82
N THR A 272 10.16 4.23 -24.14
CA THR A 272 11.64 4.30 -24.09
C THR A 272 12.22 4.79 -25.42
N GLN A 273 12.68 6.04 -25.45
CA GLN A 273 13.47 6.63 -26.55
C GLN A 273 14.91 6.11 -26.56
N GLU A 274 15.11 4.80 -26.47
CA GLU A 274 16.45 4.20 -26.53
C GLU A 274 16.86 3.91 -27.97
N THR A 275 18.11 4.26 -28.28
CA THR A 275 18.69 4.03 -29.60
C THR A 275 18.92 2.54 -29.86
N ALA A 276 18.88 2.14 -31.14
CA ALA A 276 19.16 0.75 -31.53
C ALA A 276 20.56 0.27 -31.06
N ALA A 277 21.54 1.18 -31.03
CA ALA A 277 22.89 0.90 -30.53
C ALA A 277 22.89 0.51 -29.04
N GLN A 278 22.16 1.23 -28.19
CA GLN A 278 22.04 0.91 -26.76
C GLN A 278 21.40 -0.47 -26.55
N ARG A 279 20.34 -0.80 -27.30
CA ARG A 279 19.69 -2.12 -27.21
C ARG A 279 20.63 -3.26 -27.61
N ASN A 280 21.43 -3.07 -28.66
CA ASN A 280 22.42 -4.06 -29.08
C ASN A 280 23.50 -4.25 -28.00
N GLN A 281 24.03 -3.17 -27.43
CA GLN A 281 25.01 -3.23 -26.34
C GLN A 281 24.46 -3.93 -25.09
N ILE A 282 23.19 -3.69 -24.72
CA ILE A 282 22.53 -4.39 -23.61
C ILE A 282 22.44 -5.90 -23.92
N ASN A 283 22.03 -6.27 -25.13
CA ASN A 283 21.94 -7.68 -25.54
C ASN A 283 23.30 -8.40 -25.51
N GLU A 284 24.37 -7.74 -25.95
CA GLU A 284 25.74 -8.27 -25.86
C GLU A 284 26.16 -8.54 -24.40
N ILE A 285 25.88 -7.61 -23.48
CA ILE A 285 26.16 -7.79 -22.05
C ILE A 285 25.35 -8.97 -21.47
N VAL A 286 24.07 -9.11 -21.84
CA VAL A 286 23.22 -10.23 -21.40
C VAL A 286 23.77 -11.57 -21.91
N ILE A 287 24.23 -11.64 -23.16
CA ILE A 287 24.86 -12.85 -23.74
C ILE A 287 26.18 -13.17 -23.01
N GLN A 288 27.02 -12.17 -22.74
CA GLN A 288 28.28 -12.35 -22.01
C GLN A 288 28.06 -12.89 -20.59
N LEU A 289 27.08 -12.36 -19.86
CA LEU A 289 26.70 -12.84 -18.53
C LEU A 289 26.23 -14.30 -18.59
N LYS A 290 25.34 -14.63 -19.55
CA LYS A 290 24.83 -15.99 -19.76
C LYS A 290 25.95 -17.00 -20.07
N ASN A 291 26.92 -16.61 -20.89
CA ASN A 291 28.09 -17.43 -21.22
C ASN A 291 28.99 -17.69 -19.99
N ARG A 292 28.92 -16.84 -18.96
CA ARG A 292 29.61 -17.00 -17.66
C ARG A 292 28.71 -17.62 -16.58
N GLY A 293 27.57 -18.20 -16.95
CA GLY A 293 26.66 -18.89 -16.03
C GLY A 293 25.87 -17.96 -15.09
N LYS A 294 25.81 -16.65 -15.38
CA LYS A 294 25.04 -15.66 -14.62
C LYS A 294 23.83 -15.22 -15.44
N ARG A 295 22.62 -15.28 -14.86
CA ARG A 295 21.40 -14.75 -15.49
C ARG A 295 21.12 -13.31 -15.07
N VAL A 296 20.38 -12.59 -15.90
CA VAL A 296 19.70 -11.36 -15.48
C VAL A 296 18.45 -11.70 -14.65
N ILE A 297 18.08 -10.78 -13.76
CA ILE A 297 16.99 -10.91 -12.78
C ILE A 297 15.81 -10.06 -13.23
N ALA A 298 14.60 -10.61 -13.26
CA ALA A 298 13.40 -9.80 -13.54
C ALA A 298 13.14 -8.86 -12.35
N ASP A 299 12.73 -7.62 -12.61
CA ASP A 299 12.60 -6.60 -11.55
C ASP A 299 11.55 -6.96 -10.48
N ALA A 300 10.48 -7.66 -10.86
CA ALA A 300 9.50 -8.25 -9.95
C ALA A 300 10.10 -9.25 -8.93
N GLU A 301 11.25 -9.88 -9.21
CA GLU A 301 11.93 -10.76 -8.25
C GLU A 301 12.41 -10.01 -7.01
N ILE A 302 12.66 -8.70 -7.10
CA ILE A 302 13.05 -7.87 -5.94
C ILE A 302 11.94 -7.93 -4.88
N GLY A 303 10.68 -7.78 -5.31
CA GLY A 303 9.52 -7.88 -4.43
C GLY A 303 9.32 -9.28 -3.85
N LEU A 304 9.56 -10.32 -4.65
CA LEU A 304 9.45 -11.72 -4.22
C LEU A 304 10.54 -12.09 -3.20
N ALA A 305 11.80 -11.72 -3.45
CA ALA A 305 12.89 -11.95 -2.50
C ALA A 305 12.58 -11.33 -1.12
N ILE A 306 12.14 -10.07 -1.11
CA ILE A 306 11.71 -9.35 0.12
C ILE A 306 10.53 -10.07 0.80
N LEU A 307 9.53 -10.52 0.04
CA LEU A 307 8.36 -11.20 0.59
C LEU A 307 8.73 -12.52 1.27
N TYR A 308 9.54 -13.36 0.61
CA TYR A 308 10.05 -14.64 1.12
C TYR A 308 11.24 -14.48 2.09
N CYS A 309 11.71 -13.25 2.33
CA CYS A 309 12.92 -12.91 3.10
C CYS A 309 14.18 -13.73 2.72
N SER A 310 14.33 -14.11 1.45
CA SER A 310 15.41 -14.97 0.97
C SER A 310 15.93 -14.54 -0.40
N THR A 311 17.25 -14.65 -0.59
CA THR A 311 17.93 -14.44 -1.88
C THR A 311 18.48 -15.73 -2.48
N GLU A 312 18.00 -16.90 -2.05
CA GLU A 312 18.46 -18.20 -2.60
C GLU A 312 17.89 -18.45 -4.00
N LYS A 313 16.60 -18.18 -4.17
CA LYS A 313 15.83 -18.43 -5.40
C LYS A 313 15.62 -17.15 -6.22
N TYR A 314 15.09 -16.11 -5.58
CA TYR A 314 14.82 -14.81 -6.17
C TYR A 314 16.03 -13.88 -6.03
N CYS A 315 16.29 -13.05 -7.04
CA CYS A 315 17.47 -12.19 -7.11
C CYS A 315 18.82 -12.90 -7.01
N ASN A 316 18.88 -14.21 -7.32
CA ASN A 316 20.13 -14.98 -7.40
C ASN A 316 20.56 -15.16 -8.87
N PRO A 317 21.65 -14.51 -9.32
CA PRO A 317 22.15 -14.63 -10.70
C PRO A 317 22.68 -16.02 -11.06
N SER A 318 23.05 -16.85 -10.07
CA SER A 318 23.52 -18.21 -10.28
C SER A 318 22.41 -19.27 -10.18
N PHE A 319 21.20 -18.88 -9.76
CA PHE A 319 20.06 -19.79 -9.65
C PHE A 319 19.36 -19.98 -11.00
N SER A 320 19.03 -21.22 -11.34
CA SER A 320 18.29 -21.56 -12.56
C SER A 320 17.00 -22.31 -12.26
N PHE A 321 15.86 -21.65 -12.50
CA PHE A 321 14.52 -22.24 -12.34
C PHE A 321 14.33 -23.52 -13.18
N THR A 322 14.97 -23.64 -14.34
CA THR A 322 14.88 -24.85 -15.18
C THR A 322 15.50 -26.07 -14.52
N SER A 323 16.54 -25.91 -13.68
CA SER A 323 17.12 -27.01 -12.91
C SER A 323 16.21 -27.45 -11.76
N GLU A 324 15.46 -26.52 -11.15
CA GLU A 324 14.58 -26.84 -10.02
C GLU A 324 13.29 -27.54 -10.47
N MET A 325 12.70 -27.12 -11.60
CA MET A 325 11.55 -27.83 -12.20
C MET A 325 11.90 -29.27 -12.61
N VAL A 326 13.14 -29.52 -13.06
CA VAL A 326 13.63 -30.88 -13.35
C VAL A 326 13.83 -31.70 -12.06
N LYS A 327 14.29 -31.09 -10.96
CA LYS A 327 14.39 -31.76 -9.65
C LYS A 327 13.03 -32.10 -9.03
N GLN A 328 12.00 -31.31 -9.29
CA GLN A 328 10.64 -31.56 -8.81
C GLN A 328 9.87 -32.62 -9.63
N ASN A 329 10.38 -33.06 -10.78
CA ASN A 329 9.79 -34.13 -11.59
C ASN A 329 10.83 -35.15 -12.08
N PRO A 330 11.36 -36.03 -11.21
CA PRO A 330 12.21 -37.17 -11.62
C PRO A 330 11.39 -38.32 -12.25
N GLY A 331 10.34 -37.99 -13.03
CA GLY A 331 9.23 -38.89 -13.31
C GLY A 331 8.71 -38.93 -14.75
N VAL A 332 9.27 -38.16 -15.69
CA VAL A 332 8.99 -38.34 -17.14
C VAL A 332 10.25 -38.13 -17.96
N LEU A 333 10.96 -39.22 -18.27
CA LEU A 333 11.88 -39.27 -19.40
C LEU A 333 11.46 -40.39 -20.36
N SER A 334 11.63 -40.13 -21.67
CA SER A 334 11.34 -41.03 -22.79
C SER A 334 9.85 -41.28 -23.12
N LYS A 335 9.36 -40.48 -24.08
CA LYS A 335 9.01 -41.04 -25.39
C LYS A 335 9.40 -40.07 -26.50
N THR A 336 10.28 -40.54 -27.39
CA THR A 336 10.69 -39.85 -28.61
C THR A 336 9.52 -39.70 -29.58
N SER A 337 9.36 -38.52 -30.19
CA SER A 337 8.72 -38.38 -31.52
C SER A 337 9.05 -37.05 -32.20
N LYS A 338 9.87 -37.19 -33.25
CA LYS A 338 9.93 -36.40 -34.50
C LYS A 338 9.82 -34.87 -34.45
N VAL A 339 10.94 -34.26 -34.82
CA VAL A 339 11.02 -33.01 -35.61
C VAL A 339 10.14 -33.11 -36.86
N LEU A 340 9.37 -32.07 -37.16
CA LEU A 340 9.30 -31.38 -38.47
C LEU A 340 8.39 -30.16 -38.38
N ALA A 341 8.82 -29.05 -38.95
CA ALA A 341 7.99 -27.86 -39.16
C ALA A 341 7.43 -27.86 -40.58
N LEU A 342 6.25 -27.27 -40.80
CA LEU A 342 6.00 -26.23 -41.81
C LEU A 342 4.53 -25.78 -41.81
N GLU A 343 4.31 -24.57 -42.34
CA GLU A 343 3.02 -23.95 -42.59
C GLU A 343 2.19 -24.74 -43.64
N SER A 344 0.86 -24.64 -43.60
CA SER A 344 -0.01 -24.67 -44.79
C SER A 344 -1.46 -24.27 -44.47
N GLN A 345 -2.18 -23.87 -45.52
CA GLN A 345 -3.46 -23.16 -45.51
C GLN A 345 -4.71 -24.05 -45.28
N GLU A 346 -5.86 -23.39 -45.12
CA GLU A 346 -7.20 -23.97 -45.10
C GLU A 346 -7.55 -24.77 -46.39
N PRO A 347 -8.38 -25.82 -46.27
CA PRO A 347 -9.14 -26.34 -47.40
C PRO A 347 -10.67 -26.20 -47.21
N THR A 348 -11.32 -25.72 -48.26
CA THR A 348 -12.78 -25.77 -48.49
C THR A 348 -13.21 -27.16 -48.96
N VAL A 349 -14.44 -27.60 -48.62
CA VAL A 349 -15.22 -28.61 -49.38
C VAL A 349 -16.72 -28.30 -49.28
N ASP A 350 -17.45 -28.54 -50.38
CA ASP A 350 -18.80 -28.05 -50.65
C ASP A 350 -19.89 -29.15 -50.75
N ILE A 351 -21.12 -28.78 -50.34
CA ILE A 351 -22.45 -29.19 -50.86
C ILE A 351 -22.91 -30.68 -50.82
N LYS A 352 -24.05 -30.93 -50.14
CA LYS A 352 -25.36 -31.38 -50.70
C LYS A 352 -26.40 -31.49 -49.55
N HIS A 353 -27.36 -30.56 -49.44
CA HIS A 353 -28.67 -30.52 -50.11
C HIS A 353 -29.69 -31.58 -49.65
N GLU A 354 -30.66 -31.14 -48.84
CA GLU A 354 -32.04 -31.60 -48.93
C GLU A 354 -32.98 -30.41 -48.66
N LYS A 355 -34.18 -30.40 -49.24
CA LYS A 355 -35.14 -29.28 -49.20
C LYS A 355 -36.46 -29.76 -48.62
N GLU A 356 -37.03 -29.00 -47.69
CA GLU A 356 -38.49 -28.90 -47.56
C GLU A 356 -38.91 -27.42 -47.41
N ASN A 357 -39.85 -27.01 -48.25
CA ASN A 357 -40.65 -25.79 -48.09
C ASN A 357 -42.01 -26.20 -47.55
N LEU A 358 -42.65 -25.42 -46.66
CA LEU A 358 -44.13 -25.41 -46.58
C LEU A 358 -44.71 -24.13 -45.96
N LYS A 359 -46.05 -24.05 -45.96
CA LYS A 359 -46.90 -22.87 -46.16
C LYS A 359 -48.22 -23.00 -45.38
N ILE A 360 -48.93 -21.93 -44.96
CA ILE A 360 -48.68 -20.48 -44.79
C ILE A 360 -49.86 -19.92 -43.92
N ASN A 361 -50.03 -18.59 -43.74
CA ASN A 361 -51.28 -17.93 -43.30
C ASN A 361 -51.72 -18.10 -41.80
N GLU A 362 -52.55 -17.26 -41.16
CA GLU A 362 -53.22 -15.96 -41.51
C GLU A 362 -53.74 -15.22 -40.26
N THR A 363 -53.77 -13.86 -40.29
CA THR A 363 -54.67 -12.91 -39.54
C THR A 363 -54.81 -13.01 -37.98
N TYR A 364 -55.29 -12.02 -37.20
CA TYR A 364 -56.02 -10.75 -37.39
C TYR A 364 -55.70 -9.75 -36.24
N ALA A 365 -55.82 -8.42 -36.52
CA ALA A 365 -56.29 -7.31 -35.63
C ALA A 365 -55.72 -7.08 -34.19
N SER A 366 -55.62 -5.85 -33.65
CA SER A 366 -55.77 -4.49 -34.19
C SER A 366 -55.27 -3.43 -33.15
N ASP A 367 -55.05 -2.19 -33.63
CA ASP A 367 -55.16 -0.90 -32.90
C ASP A 367 -54.21 -0.59 -31.70
N ASP A 368 -53.69 0.64 -31.52
CA ASP A 368 -53.71 1.83 -32.38
C ASP A 368 -52.54 2.81 -32.14
N LYS A 369 -52.24 3.62 -33.16
CA LYS A 369 -51.84 5.07 -33.17
C LYS A 369 -51.17 5.69 -31.92
N ASN A 370 -50.15 6.57 -31.99
CA ASN A 370 -49.75 7.61 -32.96
C ASN A 370 -48.43 8.27 -32.43
N ASN A 371 -47.58 9.03 -33.13
CA ASN A 371 -47.33 9.29 -34.56
C ASN A 371 -46.00 10.09 -34.70
N LEU A 372 -45.25 9.93 -35.82
CA LEU A 372 -44.39 10.92 -36.53
C LEU A 372 -43.27 11.70 -35.74
N ASP A 373 -42.11 12.08 -36.30
CA ASP A 373 -41.58 12.18 -37.67
C ASP A 373 -40.09 11.75 -37.69
N THR A 374 -39.62 10.85 -38.56
CA THR A 374 -39.04 11.02 -39.93
C THR A 374 -37.65 11.70 -40.05
N ASN A 375 -36.80 11.05 -40.85
CA ASN A 375 -35.59 11.52 -41.56
C ASN A 375 -34.44 12.22 -40.79
N GLU A 376 -33.35 11.48 -40.55
CA GLU A 376 -32.19 11.51 -41.47
C GLU A 376 -31.21 10.35 -41.22
N LYS A 377 -30.77 9.67 -42.30
CA LYS A 377 -29.59 8.80 -42.31
C LYS A 377 -28.46 9.53 -43.05
N LEU A 378 -27.21 9.18 -42.72
CA LEU A 378 -25.98 9.45 -43.49
C LEU A 378 -25.31 10.85 -43.38
N ALA A 379 -24.92 11.30 -42.17
CA ALA A 379 -23.96 12.42 -42.04
C ALA A 379 -22.95 12.41 -40.86
N THR A 380 -22.80 11.34 -40.07
CA THR A 380 -22.01 11.45 -38.81
C THR A 380 -21.12 10.24 -38.41
N LYS A 381 -20.52 9.53 -39.38
CA LYS A 381 -19.47 8.52 -39.10
C LYS A 381 -18.04 8.92 -39.52
N ARG A 382 -17.79 10.22 -39.73
CA ARG A 382 -16.45 10.78 -40.06
C ARG A 382 -16.02 12.03 -39.26
N LYS A 383 -16.71 12.39 -38.17
CA LYS A 383 -16.32 13.50 -37.25
C LYS A 383 -16.20 13.07 -35.78
N LEU A 384 -15.64 11.89 -35.54
CA LEU A 384 -15.40 11.32 -34.20
C LEU A 384 -13.95 10.86 -33.99
N LYS A 385 -13.01 11.36 -34.82
CA LYS A 385 -11.57 11.17 -34.65
C LYS A 385 -10.82 12.45 -34.30
N ASP A 386 -11.32 13.62 -34.73
CA ASP A 386 -10.58 14.88 -34.66
C ASP A 386 -10.94 15.78 -33.45
N SER A 387 -11.80 15.32 -32.53
CA SER A 387 -12.15 16.09 -31.31
C SER A 387 -11.42 15.65 -30.04
N LEU A 388 -10.73 14.49 -30.04
CA LEU A 388 -9.88 14.09 -28.91
C LEU A 388 -8.49 14.72 -28.95
N GLU A 389 -8.04 15.21 -30.11
CA GLU A 389 -6.66 15.68 -30.29
C GLU A 389 -6.46 17.16 -29.93
N ILE A 390 -7.55 17.91 -29.70
CA ILE A 390 -7.51 19.35 -29.37
C ILE A 390 -7.56 19.60 -27.84
N HIS A 391 -8.09 18.67 -27.04
CA HIS A 391 -8.16 18.86 -25.58
C HIS A 391 -6.83 18.64 -24.85
N HIS A 392 -5.84 18.01 -25.50
CA HIS A 392 -4.53 17.72 -24.91
C HIS A 392 -3.47 18.82 -25.17
N GLN A 393 -3.83 19.90 -25.88
CA GLN A 393 -2.90 20.98 -26.25
C GLN A 393 -3.21 22.35 -25.59
N LEU A 394 -4.18 22.41 -24.68
CA LEU A 394 -4.55 23.64 -23.94
C LEU A 394 -4.20 23.63 -22.44
N MET A 395 -3.72 22.50 -21.89
CA MET A 395 -3.27 22.41 -20.48
C MET A 395 -1.74 22.58 -20.31
N LEU A 396 -1.11 23.36 -21.18
CA LEU A 396 0.34 23.65 -21.17
C LEU A 396 0.68 25.15 -21.22
N LYS A 397 -0.29 26.01 -20.87
CA LYS A 397 -0.11 27.47 -20.71
C LYS A 397 -0.83 28.01 -19.47
N GLU A 398 -0.60 27.42 -18.30
CA GLU A 398 -1.02 28.03 -17.03
C GLU A 398 -0.18 27.63 -15.81
N TRP A 399 1.11 27.34 -16.02
CA TRP A 399 2.13 27.25 -14.96
C TRP A 399 3.41 27.94 -15.41
N LEU A 400 3.43 29.25 -15.20
CA LEU A 400 4.63 30.11 -15.12
C LEU A 400 4.48 30.94 -13.85
#